data_AF-A0A075I8T8-F1
#
_entry.id   AF-A0A075I8T8-F1
#
_cell.length_a   1.000
_cell.length_b   1.000
_cell.length_c   1.000
_cell.angle_alpha   90.00
_cell.angle_beta   90.00
_cell.angle_gamma   90.00
#
_symmetry.space_group_name_H-M   'P 1'
#
loop_
_entity.id
_entity.type
_entity.pdbx_description
1 polymer ?
#
loop_
_entity_poly.entity_id
_entity_poly.type
_entity_poly.pdbx_seq_one_letter_code
_entity_poly.pdbx_strand_id
1 'polypeptide(L)' 'MSLKYLGDGFEIHGGGRDLIFPHHENEIAQSESSTLKQFAKIWMHVGMITINGEKWPSLLEMSNQ' A
#
# COMPACT_ATOMS: atom_id res chain seq x y z
N MET A 1 10.55 -1.83 5.80
CA MET A 1 10.44 -1.12 7.10
C MET A 1 9.54 -1.86 8.08
N SER A 2 8.33 -2.24 7.67
CA SER A 2 7.32 -2.86 8.54
C SER A 2 7.82 -4.07 9.34
N LEU A 3 8.52 -5.01 8.70
CA LEU A 3 9.08 -6.20 9.37
C LEU A 3 10.00 -5.86 10.57
N LYS A 4 10.75 -4.75 10.51
CA LYS A 4 11.66 -4.35 11.59
C LYS A 4 10.91 -3.98 12.87
N TYR A 5 9.74 -3.37 12.75
CA TYR A 5 9.01 -2.78 13.88
C TYR A 5 7.79 -3.60 14.30
N LEU A 6 7.18 -4.34 13.37
CA LEU A 6 5.95 -5.11 13.60
C LEU A 6 6.21 -6.62 13.62
N GLY A 7 7.39 -7.06 13.16
CA GLY A 7 7.71 -8.47 12.99
C GLY A 7 7.05 -9.09 11.75
N ASP A 8 7.21 -10.40 11.63
CA ASP A 8 6.60 -11.20 10.55
C ASP A 8 5.11 -11.44 10.83
N GLY A 9 4.27 -11.40 9.79
CA GLY A 9 2.87 -11.81 9.89
C GLY A 9 2.01 -10.93 10.79
N PHE A 10 2.29 -9.62 10.83
CA PHE A 10 1.49 -8.67 11.61
C PHE A 10 0.04 -8.58 11.09
N GLU A 11 -0.85 -8.05 11.93
CA GLU A 11 -2.29 -8.21 11.75
C GLU A 11 -2.83 -7.42 10.56
N ILE A 12 -2.54 -6.12 10.47
CA ILE A 12 -3.17 -5.21 9.49
C ILE A 12 -2.11 -4.42 8.73
N HIS A 13 -2.15 -4.51 7.41
CA HIS A 13 -1.46 -3.60 6.49
C HIS A 13 -2.50 -2.81 5.69
N GLY A 14 -2.30 -1.51 5.49
CA GLY A 14 -3.27 -0.69 4.78
C GLY A 14 -2.66 0.41 3.93
N GLY A 15 -3.46 0.91 2.98
CA GLY A 15 -3.07 1.97 2.06
C GLY A 15 -4.22 2.42 1.16
N GLY A 16 -3.93 3.28 0.19
CA GLY A 16 -4.91 3.63 -0.85
C GLY A 16 -5.20 2.44 -1.77
N ARG A 17 -6.39 2.43 -2.39
CA ARG A 17 -6.77 1.38 -3.39
C ARG A 17 -5.81 1.33 -4.57
N ASP A 18 -5.21 2.46 -4.93
CA ASP A 18 -4.17 2.60 -5.93
C ASP A 18 -2.86 1.88 -5.56
N LEU A 19 -2.63 1.60 -4.28
CA LEU A 19 -1.43 0.89 -3.82
C LEU A 19 -1.57 -0.64 -3.87
N ILE A 20 -2.75 -1.18 -4.13
CA ILE A 20 -2.94 -2.65 -4.27
C ILE A 20 -1.92 -3.21 -5.26
N PHE A 21 -1.81 -2.56 -6.42
CA PHE A 21 -0.85 -2.91 -7.45
C PHE A 21 -0.19 -1.65 -8.03
N PRO A 22 1.13 -1.64 -8.26
CA PRO A 22 2.08 -2.72 -8.00
C PRO A 22 2.64 -2.73 -6.57
N HIS A 23 2.35 -1.71 -5.77
CA HIS A 23 3.09 -1.44 -4.54
C HIS A 23 2.96 -2.56 -3.50
N HIS A 24 1.76 -2.83 -2.99
CA HIS A 24 1.55 -3.86 -1.97
C HIS A 24 1.88 -5.27 -2.47
N GLU A 25 1.64 -5.56 -3.75
CA GLU A 25 2.00 -6.85 -4.35
C GLU A 25 3.53 -7.04 -4.39
N ASN A 26 4.30 -5.98 -4.67
CA ASN A 26 5.75 -6.01 -4.55
C ASN A 26 6.21 -6.14 -3.10
N GLU A 27 5.53 -5.51 -2.13
CA GLU A 27 5.86 -5.66 -0.71
C GLU A 27 5.66 -7.09 -0.21
N ILE A 28 4.58 -7.75 -0.65
CA ILE A 28 4.34 -9.19 -0.42
C ILE A 28 5.49 -9.98 -1.04
N ALA A 29 5.75 -9.81 -2.34
CA ALA A 29 6.77 -10.57 -3.04
C ALA A 29 8.16 -10.45 -2.38
N GLN A 30 8.57 -9.23 -2.01
CA GLN A 30 9.86 -8.99 -1.34
C GLN A 30 9.92 -9.61 0.05
N SER A 31 8.86 -9.41 0.85
CA SER A 31 8.86 -9.83 2.26
C SER A 31 8.72 -11.34 2.39
N GLU A 32 7.82 -11.96 1.64
CA GLU A 32 7.55 -13.40 1.74
C GLU A 32 8.66 -14.23 1.09
N SER A 33 9.29 -13.74 0.01
CA SER A 33 10.48 -14.40 -0.55
C SER A 33 11.68 -14.35 0.38
N SER A 34 11.83 -13.27 1.15
CA SER A 34 12.94 -13.11 2.10
C SER A 34 12.71 -13.82 3.45
N THR A 35 11.47 -13.98 3.89
CA THR A 35 11.14 -14.52 5.23
C THR A 35 10.54 -15.91 5.20
N LEU A 36 10.04 -16.36 4.05
CA LEU A 36 9.24 -17.58 3.88
C LEU A 36 7.99 -17.63 4.77
N LYS A 37 7.51 -16.46 5.20
CA LYS A 37 6.33 -16.29 6.05
C LYS A 37 5.40 -15.26 5.43
N GLN A 38 4.12 -15.33 5.81
CA GLN A 38 3.13 -14.35 5.38
C GLN A 38 3.50 -12.94 5.87
N PHE A 39 3.42 -11.94 5.00
CA PHE A 39 3.78 -10.56 5.35
C PHE A 39 2.77 -9.92 6.31
N ALA A 40 1.49 -9.92 5.95
CA ALA A 40 0.38 -9.39 6.74
C ALA A 40 -0.88 -10.25 6.58
N LYS A 41 -1.70 -10.34 7.64
CA LYS A 41 -2.91 -11.18 7.65
C LYS A 41 -4.12 -10.51 7.01
N ILE A 42 -4.29 -9.21 7.23
CA ILE A 42 -5.44 -8.43 6.76
C ILE A 42 -4.92 -7.23 5.97
N TRP A 43 -5.52 -7.02 4.79
CA TRP A 43 -5.25 -5.87 3.94
C TRP A 43 -6.47 -4.93 3.93
N MET A 44 -6.24 -3.65 4.23
CA MET A 44 -7.29 -2.63 4.25
C MET A 44 -6.97 -1.53 3.24
N HIS A 45 -7.89 -1.31 2.29
CA HIS A 45 -7.72 -0.28 1.26
C HIS A 45 -8.85 0.74 1.28
N VAL A 46 -8.48 2.03 1.22
CA VAL A 46 -9.43 3.14 1.15
C VAL A 46 -9.57 3.64 -0.29
N GLY A 47 -10.79 4.01 -0.68
CA GLY A 47 -11.06 4.59 -2.01
C GLY A 47 -10.41 5.96 -2.22
N MET A 48 -10.31 6.37 -3.48
CA MET A 48 -9.77 7.70 -3.83
C MET A 48 -10.75 8.81 -3.45
N ILE A 49 -10.21 9.96 -3.05
CA ILE A 49 -10.99 11.19 -2.91
C ILE A 49 -11.17 11.79 -4.30
N THR A 50 -12.40 12.19 -4.59
CA THR A 50 -12.75 12.92 -5.82
C THR A 50 -13.17 14.35 -5.47
N ILE A 51 -12.81 15.31 -6.32
CA ILE A 51 -13.36 16.68 -6.30
C ILE A 51 -13.97 16.94 -7.67
N ASN A 52 -15.24 17.36 -7.69
CA ASN A 52 -15.99 17.61 -8.93
C ASN A 52 -16.03 16.41 -9.90
N GLY A 53 -15.95 15.18 -9.38
CA GLY A 53 -15.96 13.96 -10.20
C GLY A 53 -14.59 13.55 -10.75
N GLU A 54 -13.57 14.38 -10.60
CA GLU A 54 -12.20 14.04 -10.97
C GLU A 54 -11.45 13.48 -9.76
N LYS A 55 -10.63 12.46 -10.01
CA LYS A 55 -9.69 11.94 -9.01
C LYS A 55 -8.75 13.06 -8.63
N TRP A 56 -8.55 13.29 -7.33
CA TRP A 56 -7.58 14.30 -6.93
C TRP A 56 -6.17 13.90 -7.40
N PRO A 57 -5.48 14.76 -8.18
CA PRO A 57 -4.16 14.47 -8.69
C PRO A 57 -3.16 14.30 -7.55
N SER A 58 -2.07 13.59 -7.82
CA SER A 58 -0.95 13.58 -6.89
C SER A 58 -0.36 14.99 -6.75
N LEU A 59 0.28 15.27 -5.60
CA LEU A 59 0.95 16.56 -5.36
C LEU A 59 1.96 16.94 -6.48
N LEU A 60 2.51 15.95 -7.17
CA LEU A 60 3.40 16.08 -8.33
C LEU A 60 2.68 16.58 -9.60
N GLU A 61 1.42 16.23 -9.79
CA GLU A 61 0.61 16.73 -10.90
C GLU A 61 0.12 18.16 -10.65
N MET A 62 0.05 18.57 -9.38
CA MET A 62 -0.31 19.95 -9.01
C MET A 62 0.79 20.97 -9.30
N SER A 63 2.08 20.57 -9.35
CA SER A 63 3.17 21.51 -9.63
C SER A 63 3.29 21.92 -11.10
N ASN A 64 2.47 21.32 -11.98
CA ASN A 64 2.43 21.59 -13.41
C ASN A 64 1.16 22.39 -13.84
N GLN A 65 0.43 22.96 -12.88
CA GLN A 65 -0.68 23.90 -13.12
C GLN A 65 -0.41 25.25 -12.47
#